data_AF-A0AAV9QJ94-F1
#
_entry.id   AF-A0AAV9QJ94-F1
#
_cell.length_a   1.000
_cell.length_b   1.000
_cell.length_c   1.000
_cell.angle_alpha   90.00
_cell.angle_beta   90.00
_cell.angle_gamma   90.00
#
_symmetry.space_group_name_H-M   'P 1'
#
loop_
_entity.id
_entity.type
_entity.pdbx_description
1 polymer ?
#
loop_
_entity_poly.entity_id
_entity_poly.type
_entity_poly.pdbx_seq_one_letter_code
_entity_poly.pdbx_strand_id
1 'polypeptide(L)'
;MENLTDLYATAKDEFEIAAEETEKKTVYAADDREAAAAALQTLKDGFEKAVKESAPEVGKEIQSRVGQRIRELENAIKAMEERAMEDH
;
A
#
# COMPACT_ATOMS: atom_id res chain seq x y z
N MET A 1 -6.93 17.14 5.29
CA MET A 1 -6.09 16.55 4.23
C MET A 1 -5.34 15.44 4.92
N GLU A 2 -5.59 14.19 4.56
CA GLU A 2 -4.91 13.05 5.19
C GLU A 2 -3.41 13.14 4.90
N ASN A 3 -2.58 12.84 5.89
CA ASN A 3 -1.14 12.90 5.76
C ASN A 3 -0.65 11.63 5.04
N LEU A 4 0.22 11.76 4.03
CA LEU A 4 0.82 10.60 3.34
C LEU A 4 1.51 9.63 4.30
N THR A 5 2.02 10.13 5.41
CA THR A 5 2.63 9.31 6.46
C THR A 5 1.59 8.42 7.13
N ASP A 6 0.40 8.96 7.42
CA ASP A 6 -0.69 8.22 8.06
C ASP A 6 -1.26 7.19 7.09
N LEU A 7 -1.51 7.60 5.83
CA LEU A 7 -1.96 6.69 4.76
C LEU A 7 -0.96 5.55 4.52
N TYR A 8 0.34 5.84 4.59
CA TYR A 8 1.38 4.82 4.47
C TYR A 8 1.38 3.87 5.68
N ALA A 9 1.22 4.41 6.89
CA ALA A 9 1.14 3.58 8.09
C ALA A 9 -0.07 2.63 8.04
N THR A 10 -1.24 3.13 7.64
CA THR A 10 -2.44 2.30 7.44
C THR A 10 -2.22 1.24 6.37
N ALA A 11 -1.73 1.61 5.18
CA ALA A 11 -1.49 0.63 4.12
C ALA A 11 -0.46 -0.44 4.50
N LYS A 12 0.52 -0.09 5.35
CA LYS A 12 1.51 -1.03 5.87
C LYS A 12 0.91 -1.98 6.92
N ASP A 13 0.08 -1.48 7.82
CA ASP A 13 -0.60 -2.27 8.85
C ASP A 13 -1.54 -3.30 8.22
N GLU A 14 -2.38 -2.86 7.28
CA GLU A 14 -3.30 -3.74 6.53
C GLU A 14 -2.52 -4.81 5.74
N PHE A 15 -1.38 -4.45 5.13
CA PHE A 15 -0.51 -5.42 4.48
C PHE A 15 0.07 -6.45 5.46
N GLU A 16 0.50 -6.04 6.64
CA GLU A 16 1.05 -6.95 7.66
C GLU A 16 -0.01 -7.95 8.14
N ILE A 17 -1.24 -7.48 8.38
CA ILE A 17 -2.40 -8.33 8.70
C ILE A 17 -2.67 -9.31 7.55
N ALA A 18 -2.80 -8.80 6.32
CA ALA A 18 -3.08 -9.62 5.15
C ALA A 18 -2.01 -10.69 4.91
N ALA A 19 -0.74 -10.34 5.09
CA ALA A 19 0.38 -11.27 4.93
C ALA A 19 0.35 -12.38 5.99
N GLU A 20 0.10 -12.02 7.25
CA GLU A 20 -0.01 -12.98 8.36
C GLU A 20 -1.19 -13.94 8.17
N GLU A 21 -2.36 -13.42 7.81
CA GLU A 21 -3.58 -14.22 7.64
C GLU A 21 -3.48 -15.12 6.40
N THR A 22 -2.83 -14.64 5.32
CA THR A 22 -2.50 -15.45 4.14
C THR A 22 -1.53 -16.57 4.48
N GLU A 23 -0.47 -16.30 5.25
CA GLU A 23 0.48 -17.33 5.69
C GLU A 23 -0.20 -18.42 6.54
N LYS A 24 -1.12 -18.00 7.43
CA LYS A 24 -1.91 -18.91 8.27
C LYS A 24 -3.05 -19.61 7.52
N LYS A 25 -3.32 -19.25 6.26
CA LYS A 25 -4.42 -19.78 5.43
C LYS A 25 -5.78 -19.67 6.12
N THR A 26 -6.02 -18.52 6.76
CA THR A 26 -7.30 -18.32 7.46
C THR A 26 -8.43 -18.00 6.47
N VAL A 27 -9.67 -18.04 6.95
CA VAL A 27 -10.85 -17.67 6.15
C VAL A 27 -10.90 -16.17 5.86
N TYR A 28 -10.17 -15.35 6.61
CA TYR A 28 -10.15 -13.89 6.48
C TYR A 28 -9.10 -13.41 5.47
N ALA A 29 -8.11 -14.25 5.14
CA ALA A 29 -6.99 -13.92 4.26
C ALA A 29 -7.38 -13.33 2.90
N ALA A 30 -8.56 -13.64 2.35
CA ALA A 30 -9.02 -13.03 1.11
C ALA A 30 -9.47 -11.57 1.32
N ASP A 31 -10.28 -11.33 2.35
CA ASP A 31 -10.79 -10.00 2.69
C ASP A 31 -9.66 -9.07 3.16
N ASP A 32 -8.71 -9.59 3.94
CA ASP A 32 -7.56 -8.80 4.41
C ASP A 32 -6.65 -8.36 3.25
N ARG A 33 -6.45 -9.24 2.24
CA ARG A 33 -5.72 -8.86 1.02
C ARG A 33 -6.43 -7.76 0.25
N GLU A 34 -7.76 -7.80 0.16
CA GLU A 34 -8.55 -6.73 -0.44
C GLU A 34 -8.41 -5.41 0.35
N ALA A 35 -8.43 -5.47 1.68
CA ALA A 35 -8.21 -4.31 2.55
C ALA A 35 -6.83 -3.68 2.33
N ALA A 36 -5.76 -4.49 2.28
CA ALA A 36 -4.41 -4.02 1.98
C ALA A 36 -4.31 -3.35 0.59
N ALA A 37 -4.95 -3.93 -0.43
CA ALA A 37 -5.00 -3.35 -1.77
C ALA A 37 -5.76 -2.02 -1.80
N ALA A 38 -6.90 -1.93 -1.09
CA ALA A 38 -7.70 -0.70 -0.98
C ALA A 38 -6.94 0.42 -0.24
N ALA A 39 -6.23 0.09 0.84
CA ALA A 39 -5.41 1.04 1.58
C ALA A 39 -4.23 1.56 0.74
N LEU A 40 -3.57 0.67 -0.03
CA LEU A 40 -2.54 1.07 -0.98
C LEU A 40 -3.09 2.02 -2.05
N GLN A 41 -4.29 1.74 -2.59
CA GLN A 41 -4.91 2.62 -3.58
C GLN A 41 -5.19 4.01 -3.00
N THR A 42 -5.74 4.07 -1.78
CA THR A 42 -5.97 5.34 -1.06
C THR A 42 -4.66 6.13 -0.87
N LEU A 43 -3.58 5.45 -0.50
CA LEU A 43 -2.24 6.05 -0.40
C LEU A 43 -1.74 6.59 -1.76
N LYS A 44 -1.95 5.85 -2.85
CA LYS A 44 -1.56 6.27 -4.21
C LYS A 44 -2.31 7.52 -4.65
N ASP A 45 -3.60 7.59 -4.38
CA ASP A 45 -4.45 8.74 -4.70
C ASP A 45 -4.02 9.97 -3.88
N GLY A 46 -3.79 9.79 -2.58
CA GLY A 46 -3.25 10.84 -1.70
C GLY A 46 -1.89 11.35 -2.19
N PHE A 47 -1.00 10.44 -2.60
CA PHE A 47 0.32 10.77 -3.13
C PHE A 47 0.22 11.56 -4.43
N GLU A 48 -0.60 11.12 -5.38
CA GLU A 48 -0.80 11.81 -6.64
C GLU A 48 -1.34 13.22 -6.42
N LYS A 49 -2.33 13.36 -5.52
CA LYS A 49 -2.87 14.66 -5.13
C LYS A 49 -1.81 15.56 -4.51
N ALA A 50 -1.03 15.05 -3.55
CA ALA A 50 0.03 15.80 -2.88
C ALA A 50 1.09 16.29 -3.87
N VAL A 51 1.46 15.47 -4.86
CA VAL A 51 2.41 15.86 -5.91
C VAL A 51 1.82 16.93 -6.82
N LYS A 52 0.55 16.79 -7.24
CA LYS A 52 -0.11 17.73 -8.16
C LYS A 52 -0.41 19.09 -7.53
N GLU A 53 -0.76 19.11 -6.25
CA GLU A 53 -1.15 20.34 -5.53
C GLU A 53 0.03 21.10 -4.93
N SER A 54 1.23 20.50 -4.91
CA SER A 54 2.45 21.11 -4.40
C SER A 54 3.19 21.95 -5.44
N ALA A 55 4.04 22.87 -4.96
CA ALA A 55 5.01 23.54 -5.82
C ALA A 55 5.95 22.51 -6.49
N PRO A 56 6.45 22.75 -7.72
CA PRO A 56 7.20 21.76 -8.49
C PRO A 56 8.39 21.15 -7.75
N GLU A 57 9.14 21.94 -6.99
CA GLU A 57 10.27 21.51 -6.17
C GLU A 57 9.85 20.60 -5.00
N VAL A 58 8.72 20.91 -4.37
CA VAL A 58 8.14 20.12 -3.28
C VAL A 58 7.57 18.80 -3.84
N GLY A 59 6.86 18.86 -4.97
CA GLY A 59 6.33 17.67 -5.65
C GLY A 59 7.43 16.68 -6.03
N LYS A 60 8.59 17.17 -6.51
CA LYS A 60 9.77 16.33 -6.79
C LYS A 60 10.33 15.67 -5.53
N GLU A 61 10.40 16.39 -4.42
CA GLU A 61 10.85 15.83 -3.14
C GLU A 61 9.89 14.73 -2.65
N ILE A 62 8.58 14.98 -2.71
CA ILE A 62 7.54 14.00 -2.36
C ILE A 62 7.69 12.75 -3.24
N GLN A 63 7.81 12.92 -4.56
CA GLN A 63 8.01 11.82 -5.51
C GLN A 63 9.24 10.98 -5.17
N SER A 64 10.36 11.61 -4.85
CA SER A 64 11.61 10.91 -4.52
C SER A 64 11.49 10.13 -3.22
N ARG A 65 10.90 10.72 -2.17
CA ARG A 65 10.88 10.13 -0.83
C ARG A 65 9.78 9.09 -0.66
N VAL A 66 8.56 9.43 -1.08
CA VAL A 66 7.36 8.61 -0.84
C VAL A 66 7.14 7.62 -1.98
N GLY A 67 7.45 8.02 -3.22
CA GLY A 67 7.23 7.17 -4.39
C GLY A 67 8.00 5.85 -4.36
N GLN A 68 9.21 5.83 -3.78
CA GLN A 68 9.94 4.57 -3.59
C GLN A 68 9.21 3.64 -2.62
N ARG A 69 8.79 4.15 -1.47
CA ARG A 69 8.10 3.36 -0.43
C ARG A 69 6.78 2.78 -0.94
N ILE A 70 6.03 3.55 -1.73
CA ILE A 70 4.79 3.07 -2.37
C ILE A 70 5.08 1.92 -3.32
N ARG A 71 6.14 2.01 -4.15
CA ARG A 71 6.50 0.92 -5.08
C ARG A 71 6.93 -0.35 -4.34
N GLU A 72 7.67 -0.21 -3.25
CA GLU A 72 8.08 -1.35 -2.42
C GLU A 72 6.86 -2.06 -1.82
N LEU A 73 5.91 -1.30 -1.26
CA LEU A 73 4.67 -1.85 -0.71
C LEU A 73 3.79 -2.48 -1.80
N GLU A 74 3.67 -1.84 -2.96
CA GLU A 74 2.91 -2.37 -4.10
C GLU A 74 3.47 -3.71 -4.58
N ASN A 75 4.80 -3.83 -4.68
CA ASN A 75 5.44 -5.10 -5.05
C ASN A 75 5.26 -6.17 -3.98
N ALA A 76 5.28 -5.79 -2.69
CA ALA A 76 5.05 -6.72 -1.58
C ALA A 76 3.62 -7.27 -1.58
N ILE A 77 2.62 -6.42 -1.84
CA ILE A 77 1.22 -6.84 -1.97
C ILE A 77 1.04 -7.79 -3.16
N LYS A 78 1.59 -7.45 -4.33
CA LYS A 78 1.55 -8.33 -5.51
C LYS A 78 2.17 -9.71 -5.24
N ALA A 79 3.35 -9.74 -4.63
CA ALA A 79 4.02 -10.99 -4.29
C ALA A 79 3.25 -11.83 -3.26
N MET A 80 2.48 -11.20 -2.36
CA MET A 80 1.55 -11.90 -1.47
C MET A 80 0.36 -12.49 -2.24
N GLU A 81 -0.25 -11.72 -3.14
CA GLU A 81 -1.36 -12.18 -3.97
C GLU A 81 -0.97 -13.35 -4.89
N GLU A 82 0.20 -13.27 -5.52
CA GLU A 82 0.75 -14.34 -6.36
C GLU A 82 0.90 -15.64 -5.56
N ARG A 83 1.53 -15.58 -4.38
CA ARG A 83 1.68 -16.74 -3.49
C ARG A 83 0.33 -17.32 -3.06
N ALA A 84 -0.64 -16.46 -2.75
CA ALA A 84 -1.99 -16.91 -2.38
C ALA A 84 -2.69 -17.65 -3.53
N MET A 85 -2.41 -17.29 -4.79
CA MET A 85 -2.95 -17.99 -5.97
C MET A 85 -2.22 -19.30 -6.27
N GLU A 86 -0.91 -19.40 -5.98
CA GLU A 86 -0.13 -20.62 -6.18
C GLU A 86 -0.47 -21.73 -5.17
N ASP A 87 -0.89 -21.34 -3.96
CA ASP A 87 -1.23 -22.25 -2.87
C ASP A 87 -2.66 -22.83 -2.94
N HIS A 88 -3.42 -22.49 -3.98
CA HIS A 88 -4.87 -22.68 -4.09
C HIS A 88 -5.33 -23.90 -4.91
#